data_AF-A0A8E5BF52-F1
#
_entry.id   AF-A0A8E5BF52-F1
#
_cell.length_a   1.000
_cell.length_b   1.000
_cell.length_c   1.000
_cell.angle_alpha   90.00
_cell.angle_beta   90.00
_cell.angle_gamma   90.00
#
_symmetry.space_group_name_H-M   'P 1'
#
loop_
_entity.id
_entity.type
_entity.pdbx_description
1 polymer ?
#
loop_
_entity_poly.entity_id
_entity_poly.type
_entity_poly.pdbx_seq_one_letter_code
_entity_poly.pdbx_strand_id
1 'polypeptide(L)'
;EMIWTSIPALTLFFIAIPSLHLLYLTDETFNSQISIKILGHQWYWSYEYSDFNKEFDSFMIPELEMTKNSFRLLDTDNNLVIPINTNIKYLISSMDVIHSWSIPSL
;
A
#
# COMPACT_ATOMS: atom_id res chain seq x y z
N GLU A 1 -16.97 33.07 25.27
CA GLU A 1 -16.42 31.75 25.54
C GLU A 1 -17.31 30.63 24.99
N MET A 2 -18.52 30.43 25.54
CA MET A 2 -19.38 29.28 25.21
C MET A 2 -19.57 29.01 23.70
N ILE A 3 -19.90 30.02 22.88
CA ILE A 3 -20.20 29.83 21.45
C ILE A 3 -18.99 29.29 20.68
N TRP A 4 -17.82 29.90 20.86
CA TRP A 4 -16.61 29.51 20.14
C TRP A 4 -15.90 28.28 20.73
N THR A 5 -16.32 27.82 21.90
CA THR A 5 -15.93 26.50 22.41
C THR A 5 -16.87 25.42 21.87
N SER A 6 -18.19 25.67 21.82
CA SER A 6 -19.18 24.69 21.40
C SER A 6 -19.17 24.42 19.89
N ILE A 7 -18.99 25.43 19.05
CA ILE A 7 -19.00 25.26 17.58
C ILE A 7 -17.87 24.33 17.11
N PRO A 8 -16.59 24.55 17.48
CA PRO A 8 -15.51 23.64 17.09
C PRO A 8 -15.70 22.21 17.62
N ALA A 9 -16.22 22.06 18.84
CA ALA A 9 -16.49 20.74 19.42
C ALA A 9 -17.53 19.96 18.60
N LEU A 10 -18.61 20.61 18.17
CA LEU A 10 -19.61 19.98 17.29
C LEU A 10 -19.04 19.64 15.92
N THR A 11 -18.23 20.52 15.33
CA THR A 11 -17.57 20.24 14.04
C THR A 11 -16.69 18.99 14.12
N LEU A 12 -15.88 18.86 15.18
CA LEU A 12 -15.04 17.68 15.41
C LEU A 12 -15.89 16.41 15.55
N PHE A 13 -17.02 16.48 16.25
CA PHE A 13 -17.94 15.34 16.39
C PHE A 13 -18.46 14.85 15.04
N PHE A 14 -18.87 15.78 14.15
CA PHE A 14 -19.32 15.43 12.81
C PHE A 14 -18.23 14.85 11.91
N ILE A 15 -16.97 15.23 12.10
CA ILE A 15 -15.83 14.65 11.37
C ILE A 15 -15.48 13.27 11.94
N ALA A 16 -15.53 13.12 13.27
CA ALA A 16 -15.11 11.90 13.96
C ALA A 16 -16.00 10.70 13.63
N ILE A 17 -17.32 10.88 13.52
CA ILE A 17 -18.25 9.77 13.23
C ILE A 17 -17.92 9.04 11.91
N PRO A 18 -17.90 9.69 10.73
CA PRO A 18 -17.57 9.01 9.49
C PRO A 18 -16.12 8.50 9.45
N SER A 19 -15.19 9.23 10.08
CA SER A 19 -13.78 8.81 10.19
C SER A 19 -13.62 7.49 10.95
N LEU A 20 -14.24 7.38 12.13
CA LEU A 20 -14.22 6.15 12.92
C LEU A 20 -14.94 5.01 12.22
N HIS A 21 -16.06 5.28 11.55
CA HIS A 21 -16.76 4.26 10.78
C HIS A 21 -15.88 3.66 9.68
N LEU A 22 -15.19 4.51 8.89
CA LEU A 22 -14.26 4.07 7.86
C LEU A 22 -13.07 3.30 8.45
N LEU A 23 -12.51 3.77 9.58
CA LEU A 23 -11.42 3.09 10.27
C LEU A 23 -11.77 1.64 10.61
N TYR A 24 -12.96 1.40 11.15
CA TYR A 24 -13.42 0.05 11.48
C TYR A 24 -13.64 -0.80 10.23
N LEU A 25 -14.20 -0.23 9.15
CA LEU A 25 -14.37 -0.95 7.88
C LEU A 25 -13.03 -1.34 7.24
N THR A 26 -11.98 -0.53 7.41
CA THR A 26 -10.65 -0.85 6.88
C THR A 26 -9.89 -1.89 7.70
N ASP A 27 -10.19 -2.00 8.99
CA ASP A 27 -9.54 -2.97 9.89
C ASP A 27 -10.22 -4.34 9.87
N GLU A 28 -11.46 -4.42 9.36
CA GLU A 28 -12.15 -5.69 9.16
C GLU A 28 -11.39 -6.57 8.16
N THR A 29 -10.72 -7.61 8.68
CA THR A 29 -10.00 -8.58 7.87
C THR A 29 -10.96 -9.61 7.26
N PHE A 30 -11.18 -9.49 5.95
CA PHE A 30 -11.86 -10.54 5.19
C PHE A 30 -10.98 -11.79 5.08
N ASN A 31 -11.60 -12.96 4.89
CA ASN A 31 -10.87 -14.17 4.52
C ASN A 31 -10.09 -13.92 3.22
N SER A 32 -8.77 -13.81 3.33
CA SER A 32 -7.89 -13.60 2.20
C SER A 32 -7.74 -14.90 1.41
N GLN A 33 -7.79 -14.79 0.08
CA GLN A 33 -7.61 -15.90 -0.83
C GLN A 33 -6.16 -16.11 -1.21
N ILE A 34 -5.34 -15.05 -1.18
CA ILE A 34 -3.92 -15.07 -1.52
C ILE A 34 -3.16 -14.22 -0.51
N SER A 35 -1.97 -14.67 -0.14
CA SER A 35 -1.00 -13.89 0.63
C SER A 35 0.21 -13.50 -0.20
N ILE A 36 0.62 -12.24 -0.09
CA ILE A 36 1.81 -11.70 -0.75
C ILE A 36 2.64 -11.01 0.31
N LYS A 37 3.91 -11.38 0.42
CA LYS A 37 4.85 -10.72 1.31
C LYS A 37 5.69 -9.74 0.51
N ILE A 38 5.85 -8.56 1.09
CA ILE A 38 6.51 -7.41 0.47
C ILE A 38 7.67 -7.03 1.39
N LEU A 39 8.88 -7.10 0.86
CA LEU A 39 10.11 -6.80 1.57
C LEU A 39 10.74 -5.54 1.00
N GLY A 40 10.87 -4.51 1.83
CA GLY A 40 11.64 -3.32 1.51
C GLY A 40 13.13 -3.56 1.73
N HIS A 41 13.92 -3.12 0.75
CA HIS A 41 15.37 -3.07 0.81
C HIS A 41 15.85 -1.66 0.44
N GLN A 42 17.14 -1.37 0.64
CA GLN A 42 17.75 -0.14 0.15
C GLN A 42 17.59 0.01 -1.37
N TRP A 43 16.61 0.82 -1.76
CA TRP A 43 16.27 1.26 -3.13
C TRP A 43 15.64 0.21 -4.06
N TYR A 44 15.06 -0.86 -3.51
CA TYR A 44 14.24 -1.81 -4.28
C TYR A 44 13.24 -2.55 -3.39
N TRP A 45 12.32 -3.25 -4.03
CA TRP A 45 11.33 -4.09 -3.35
C TRP A 45 11.48 -5.54 -3.80
N SER A 46 11.33 -6.48 -2.88
CA SER A 46 11.22 -7.90 -3.18
C SER A 46 9.82 -8.39 -2.85
N TYR A 47 9.25 -9.18 -3.75
CA TYR A 47 7.89 -9.71 -3.63
C TYR A 47 7.93 -11.23 -3.57
N GLU A 48 7.25 -11.80 -2.58
CA GLU A 48 7.17 -13.25 -2.36
C GLU A 48 5.69 -13.67 -2.40
N TYR A 49 5.33 -14.47 -3.40
CA TYR A 49 4.05 -15.16 -3.47
C TYR A 49 4.15 -16.46 -2.66
N SER A 50 3.93 -16.38 -1.34
CA SER A 50 4.14 -17.51 -0.43
C SER A 50 3.33 -18.76 -0.80
N ASP A 51 2.10 -18.58 -1.32
CA ASP A 51 1.24 -19.69 -1.77
C ASP A 51 1.75 -20.41 -3.04
N PHE A 52 2.63 -19.76 -3.81
CA PHE A 52 3.16 -20.26 -5.09
C PHE A 52 4.67 -20.51 -5.08
N ASN A 53 5.34 -20.27 -3.94
CA ASN A 53 6.79 -20.40 -3.78
C ASN A 53 7.59 -19.68 -4.90
N LYS A 54 7.18 -18.45 -5.22
CA LYS A 54 7.84 -17.58 -6.20
C LYS A 54 8.26 -16.29 -5.53
N GLU A 55 9.49 -15.87 -5.77
CA GLU A 55 10.03 -14.60 -5.32
C GLU A 55 10.77 -13.89 -6.45
N PHE A 56 10.78 -12.57 -6.41
CA PHE A 56 11.53 -11.74 -7.35
C PHE A 56 11.79 -10.36 -6.78
N ASP A 57 12.84 -9.71 -7.29
CA ASP A 57 13.19 -8.33 -6.97
C ASP A 57 12.68 -7.38 -8.06
N SER A 58 12.31 -6.17 -7.63
CA SER A 58 11.74 -5.11 -8.46
C SER A 58 12.56 -3.84 -8.28
N PHE A 59 13.31 -3.48 -9.31
CA PHE A 59 14.14 -2.28 -9.40
C PHE A 59 13.52 -1.25 -10.33
N MET A 60 13.74 0.03 -10.02
CA MET A 60 13.37 1.12 -10.92
C MET A 60 14.21 1.07 -12.20
N ILE A 61 13.57 1.18 -13.36
CA ILE A 61 14.27 1.17 -14.65
C ILE A 61 15.12 2.46 -14.78
N PRO A 62 16.43 2.35 -15.08
CA PRO A 62 17.28 3.51 -15.35
C PRO A 62 16.83 4.28 -16.60
N GLU A 63 16.98 5.61 -16.60
CA GLU A 63 16.54 6.48 -17.70
C GLU A 63 17.15 6.11 -19.06
N LEU A 64 18.37 5.56 -19.07
CA LEU A 64 19.07 5.10 -20.27
C LEU A 64 18.43 3.86 -20.91
N GLU A 65 17.69 3.07 -20.14
CA GLU A 65 17.07 1.80 -20.55
C GLU A 65 15.55 1.96 -20.79
N MET A 66 15.01 3.15 -20.57
CA MET A 66 13.58 3.42 -20.69
C MET A 66 13.09 3.34 -22.14
N THR A 67 11.89 2.78 -22.32
CA THR A 67 11.19 2.80 -23.61
C THR A 67 10.42 4.13 -23.79
N LYS A 68 10.05 4.46 -25.03
CA LYS A 68 9.33 5.73 -25.32
C LYS A 68 8.00 5.90 -24.57
N ASN A 69 7.39 4.81 -24.12
CA ASN A 69 6.11 4.82 -23.41
C ASN A 69 6.26 4.61 -21.90
N SER A 70 7.49 4.59 -21.39
CA SER A 70 7.77 4.34 -19.98
C SER A 70 7.55 5.58 -19.11
N PHE A 71 7.12 5.37 -17.87
CA PHE A 71 6.98 6.45 -16.90
C PHE A 71 8.27 6.63 -16.08
N ARG A 72 8.83 7.85 -16.14
CA ARG A 72 10.08 8.19 -15.44
C ARG A 72 9.88 8.11 -13.93
N LEU A 73 10.78 7.40 -13.25
CA LEU A 73 10.77 7.14 -11.80
C LEU A 73 9.61 6.27 -11.28
N LEU A 74 8.84 5.64 -12.16
CA LEU A 74 7.69 4.82 -11.77
C LEU A 74 7.78 3.39 -12.29
N ASP A 75 8.27 3.20 -13.52
CA ASP A 75 8.38 1.86 -14.09
C ASP A 75 9.48 1.04 -13.41
N THR A 76 9.18 -0.23 -13.17
CA THR A 76 10.12 -1.22 -12.65
C THR A 76 10.38 -2.32 -13.67
N ASP A 77 11.50 -3.03 -13.50
CA ASP A 77 11.88 -4.16 -14.35
C ASP A 77 10.92 -5.35 -14.21
N ASN A 78 10.52 -5.67 -12.98
CA ASN A 78 9.55 -6.71 -12.65
C ASN A 78 8.35 -6.11 -11.93
N ASN A 79 7.16 -6.29 -12.49
CA ASN A 79 5.92 -5.80 -11.90
C ASN A 79 5.31 -6.82 -10.93
N LEU A 80 4.74 -6.35 -9.82
CA LEU A 80 3.86 -7.16 -8.98
C LEU A 80 2.56 -7.44 -9.72
N VAL A 81 2.32 -8.71 -10.07
CA VAL A 81 1.13 -9.15 -10.80
C VAL A 81 0.15 -9.78 -9.82
N ILE A 82 -1.06 -9.23 -9.76
CA ILE A 82 -2.13 -9.69 -8.88
C ILE A 82 -3.41 -9.98 -9.65
N PRO A 83 -4.22 -10.98 -9.23
CA PRO A 83 -5.52 -11.24 -9.83
C PRO A 83 -6.54 -10.16 -9.42
N ILE A 84 -7.39 -9.78 -10.36
CA ILE A 84 -8.54 -8.89 -10.09
C ILE A 84 -9.63 -9.62 -9.30
N ASN A 85 -10.49 -8.87 -8.61
CA ASN A 85 -11.65 -9.39 -7.85
C ASN A 85 -11.30 -10.50 -6.84
N THR A 86 -10.12 -10.42 -6.23
CA THR A 86 -9.61 -11.40 -5.28
C THR A 86 -9.19 -10.68 -4.00
N ASN A 87 -9.57 -11.18 -2.84
CA ASN A 87 -9.14 -10.60 -1.55
C ASN A 87 -7.69 -11.02 -1.28
N ILE A 88 -6.77 -10.05 -1.34
CA ILE A 88 -5.33 -10.27 -1.17
C ILE A 88 -4.88 -9.72 0.19
N LYS A 89 -4.12 -10.52 0.93
CA LYS A 89 -3.46 -10.08 2.15
C LYS A 89 -2.01 -9.72 1.87
N TYR A 90 -1.66 -8.46 2.10
CA TYR A 90 -0.28 -7.98 2.02
C TYR A 90 0.42 -8.10 3.39
N LEU A 91 1.61 -8.69 3.40
CA LEU A 91 2.48 -8.80 4.58
C LEU A 91 3.73 -7.96 4.34
N ILE A 92 3.76 -6.74 4.88
CA ILE A 92 4.81 -5.77 4.60
C ILE A 92 5.87 -5.81 5.71
N SER A 93 7.14 -5.92 5.34
CA SER A 93 8.29 -5.84 6.24
C SER A 93 9.49 -5.21 5.52
N SER A 94 10.58 -5.01 6.24
CA SER A 94 11.87 -4.59 5.69
C SER A 94 12.96 -5.60 6.09
N MET A 95 14.00 -5.70 5.26
CA MET A 95 15.22 -6.45 5.57
C MET A 95 16.36 -5.56 6.10
N ASP A 96 16.20 -4.23 6.06
CA ASP A 96 17.21 -3.28 6.51
C ASP A 96 16.64 -2.12 7.36
N VAL A 97 16.36 -0.96 6.77
CA VAL A 97 15.86 0.26 7.41
C VAL A 97 14.34 0.38 7.23
N ILE A 98 13.76 1.43 7.80
CA ILE A 98 12.31 1.67 7.65
C ILE A 98 12.00 2.04 6.20
N HIS A 99 11.03 1.33 5.62
CA HIS A 99 10.42 1.66 4.33
C HIS A 99 8.90 1.69 4.48
N SER A 100 8.22 2.29 3.52
CA SER A 100 6.76 2.32 3.45
C SER A 100 6.30 1.92 2.05
N TRP A 101 5.48 0.87 1.97
CA TRP A 101 4.90 0.42 0.72
C TRP A 101 3.53 1.07 0.52
N SER A 102 3.33 1.76 -0.61
CA SER A 102 2.12 2.55 -0.86
C SER A 102 1.72 2.52 -2.33
N ILE A 103 0.43 2.30 -2.59
CA ILE A 103 -0.19 2.44 -3.91
C ILE A 103 -1.47 3.27 -3.74
N PRO A 104 -1.46 4.58 -4.07
CA PRO A 104 -2.58 5.48 -3.73
C PRO A 104 -3.93 5.16 -4.39
N SER A 105 -3.94 4.35 -5.46
CA SER A 105 -5.15 4.02 -6.22
C SER A 105 -5.87 2.75 -5.76
N LEU A 106 -5.29 1.98 -4.85
CA LEU A 106 -5.94 0.82 -4.22
C LEU A 106 -6.87 1.27 -3.10
#